data_AF-A0A2T4TT42-F1
#
_entry.id   AF-A0A2T4TT42-F1
#
_cell.length_a   1.000
_cell.length_b   1.000
_cell.length_c   1.000
_cell.angle_alpha   90.00
_cell.angle_beta   90.00
_cell.angle_gamma   90.00
#
_symmetry.space_group_name_H-M   'P 1'
#
loop_
_entity.id
_entity.type
_entity.pdbx_description
1 polymer ?
#
loop_
_entity_poly.entity_id
_entity_poly.type
_entity_poly.pdbx_seq_one_letter_code
_entity_poly.pdbx_strand_id
1 'polypeptide(L)'
;MNKDKEHGSERKQVEKPRWDNWHVRLPNPKDQQRAIDLFQRSGAQTKSDFVRGRILGDSFKIITVDKSAVEYYRKLSELTAQIHKIGVLYNQVVRAINAYHSVKTAQIMPSKDSRILYLSDNQ
;
A
#
# COMPACT_ATOMS: atom_id res chain seq x y z
N MET A 1 37.66 57.36 -16.95
CA MET A 1 36.46 57.32 -16.10
C MET A 1 35.40 56.54 -16.85
N ASN A 2 35.07 55.33 -16.40
CA ASN A 2 33.74 54.71 -16.45
C ASN A 2 33.84 53.30 -15.85
N LYS A 3 33.12 53.11 -14.75
CA LYS A 3 33.02 51.88 -13.97
C LYS A 3 31.77 51.14 -14.45
N ASP A 4 31.95 50.02 -15.14
CA ASP A 4 30.86 49.07 -15.33
C ASP A 4 30.92 48.00 -14.25
N LYS A 5 29.75 47.82 -13.65
CA LYS A 5 29.51 47.27 -12.32
C LYS A 5 29.45 45.75 -12.39
N GLU A 6 30.34 45.10 -11.66
CA GLU A 6 30.19 43.70 -11.30
C GLU A 6 28.97 43.56 -10.39
N HIS A 7 27.91 42.93 -10.88
CA HIS A 7 26.83 42.43 -10.04
C HIS A 7 27.31 41.19 -9.27
N GLY A 8 28.18 41.43 -8.29
CA GLY A 8 28.45 40.46 -7.23
C GLY A 8 27.18 40.24 -6.45
N SER A 9 26.62 39.03 -6.53
CA SER A 9 25.52 38.61 -5.68
C SER A 9 25.98 38.68 -4.22
N GLU A 10 25.58 39.73 -3.53
CA GLU A 10 25.78 39.90 -2.10
C GLU A 10 25.16 38.70 -1.38
N ARG A 11 26.01 37.74 -1.01
CA ARG A 11 25.66 36.69 -0.06
C ARG A 11 25.32 37.39 1.24
N LYS A 12 24.02 37.47 1.56
CA LYS A 12 23.54 37.92 2.88
C LYS A 12 24.37 37.22 3.96
N GLN A 13 25.09 38.02 4.74
CA GLN A 13 25.88 37.53 5.86
C GLN A 13 24.89 36.99 6.91
N VAL A 14 24.91 35.68 7.13
CA VAL A 14 24.18 35.07 8.25
C VAL A 14 25.04 35.29 9.49
N GLU A 15 24.59 36.21 10.36
CA GLU A 15 25.22 36.56 11.64
C GLU A 15 25.13 35.40 12.66
N LYS A 16 25.89 34.33 12.42
CA LYS A 16 26.29 33.24 13.35
C LYS A 16 25.17 32.33 13.92
N PRO A 17 25.45 31.03 14.22
CA PRO A 17 26.79 30.50 14.53
C PRO A 17 27.24 29.33 13.61
N ARG A 18 28.56 29.17 13.42
CA ARG A 18 29.20 28.14 12.56
C ARG A 18 30.27 27.39 13.35
N TRP A 19 29.88 26.63 14.37
CA TRP A 19 30.79 26.30 15.49
C TRP A 19 31.19 24.84 15.66
N ASP A 20 30.75 23.91 14.81
CA ASP A 20 31.40 22.60 14.71
C ASP A 20 30.98 21.84 13.44
N ASN A 21 31.56 22.18 12.28
CA ASN A 21 31.14 21.63 10.99
C ASN A 21 32.06 20.48 10.55
N TRP A 22 31.55 19.25 10.57
CA TRP A 22 32.33 18.05 10.31
C TRP A 22 32.10 17.54 8.87
N HIS A 23 33.16 17.45 8.08
CA HIS A 23 33.14 16.80 6.78
C HIS A 23 33.88 15.46 6.86
N VAL A 24 33.13 14.37 6.76
CA VAL A 24 33.70 13.03 6.63
C VAL A 24 33.62 12.59 5.18
N ARG A 25 34.77 12.31 4.57
CA ARG A 25 34.84 11.58 3.30
C ARG A 25 34.97 10.10 3.62
N LEU A 26 34.19 9.29 2.91
CA LEU A 26 34.36 7.84 2.90
C LEU A 26 35.20 7.52 1.65
N PRO A 27 36.52 7.33 1.77
CA PRO A 27 37.40 7.13 0.61
C PRO A 27 37.16 5.77 -0.06
N ASN A 28 36.68 4.79 0.70
CA ASN A 28 36.37 3.46 0.20
C ASN A 28 34.93 3.41 -0.34
N PRO A 29 34.73 3.08 -1.62
CA PRO A 29 33.40 2.97 -2.22
C PRO A 29 32.49 1.95 -1.50
N LYS A 30 33.05 0.87 -0.95
CA LYS A 30 32.27 -0.14 -0.21
C LYS A 30 31.68 0.43 1.08
N ASP A 31 32.44 1.26 1.78
CA ASP A 31 31.96 1.90 3.02
C ASP A 31 30.90 2.96 2.70
N GLN A 32 31.02 3.61 1.54
CA GLN A 32 30.03 4.55 1.04
C GLN A 32 28.70 3.87 0.70
N GLN A 33 28.73 2.71 0.03
CA GLN A 33 27.54 1.89 -0.20
C GLN A 33 26.91 1.42 1.12
N ARG A 34 27.72 0.93 2.05
CA ARG A 34 27.24 0.48 3.36
C ARG A 34 26.55 1.61 4.15
N ALA A 35 27.10 2.83 4.11
CA ALA A 35 26.48 3.98 4.74
C ALA A 35 25.14 4.36 4.12
N ILE A 36 25.00 4.23 2.79
CA ILE A 36 23.74 4.47 2.07
C ILE A 36 22.70 3.41 2.44
N ASP A 37 23.08 2.14 2.49
CA ASP A 37 22.19 1.06 2.89
C ASP A 37 21.69 1.23 4.34
N LEU A 38 22.58 1.60 5.26
CA LEU A 38 22.21 1.87 6.64
C LEU A 38 21.27 3.08 6.75
N PHE A 39 21.53 4.14 5.97
CA PHE A 39 20.62 5.29 5.90
C PHE A 39 19.23 4.88 5.44
N GLN A 40 19.11 4.11 4.35
CA GLN A 40 17.82 3.62 3.85
C GLN A 40 17.08 2.75 4.89
N ARG A 41 17.81 1.91 5.62
CA ARG A 41 17.24 1.06 6.69
C ARG A 41 16.84 1.82 7.95
N SER A 42 17.47 2.98 8.20
CA SER A 42 17.21 3.77 9.40
C SER A 42 15.87 4.52 9.38
N GLY A 43 15.32 4.79 8.18
CA GLY A 43 14.12 5.61 8.03
C GLY A 43 14.30 7.09 8.38
N ALA A 44 15.54 7.56 8.58
CA ALA A 44 15.81 8.97 8.88
C ALA A 44 15.44 9.88 7.69
N GLN A 45 14.96 11.08 8.00
CA GLN A 45 14.52 12.05 6.99
C GLN A 45 15.70 12.60 6.17
N THR A 46 16.86 12.80 6.81
CA THR A 46 18.08 13.28 6.15
C THR A 46 19.30 12.43 6.52
N LYS A 47 20.31 12.45 5.64
CA LYS A 47 21.61 11.79 5.90
C LYS A 47 22.29 12.35 7.15
N SER A 48 22.15 13.65 7.40
CA SER A 48 22.73 14.31 8.57
C SER A 48 22.07 13.83 9.86
N ASP A 49 20.75 13.64 9.88
CA ASP A 49 20.04 13.11 11.05
C ASP A 49 20.43 11.67 11.34
N PHE A 50 20.59 10.85 10.29
CA PHE A 50 21.09 9.47 10.42
C PHE A 50 22.50 9.42 11.02
N VAL A 51 23.42 10.25 10.51
CA VAL A 51 24.81 10.29 11.01
C VAL A 51 24.87 10.85 12.43
N ARG A 52 24.09 11.90 12.74
CA ARG A 52 23.98 12.48 14.08
C ARG A 52 23.52 11.43 15.08
N GLY A 53 22.43 10.72 14.80
CA GLY A 53 21.92 9.66 15.68
C GLY A 53 22.94 8.53 15.88
N ARG A 54 23.72 8.19 14.83
CA ARG A 54 24.74 7.14 14.95
C ARG A 54 25.94 7.55 15.80
N ILE A 55 26.39 8.80 15.70
CA ILE A 55 27.52 9.33 16.47
C ILE A 55 27.13 9.56 17.93
N LEU A 56 25.91 10.02 18.20
CA LEU A 56 25.41 10.27 19.56
C LEU A 56 24.94 9.00 20.28
N GLY A 57 24.96 7.84 19.60
CA GLY A 57 24.61 6.56 20.20
C GLY A 57 23.11 6.31 20.32
N ASP A 58 22.27 7.05 19.60
CA ASP A 58 20.83 6.86 19.59
C ASP A 58 20.48 5.45 19.09
N SER A 59 19.64 4.74 19.85
CA SER A 59 19.14 3.43 19.45
C SER A 59 18.10 3.60 18.34
N PHE A 60 18.46 3.29 17.09
CA PHE A 60 17.49 3.20 16.01
C PHE A 60 16.85 1.81 15.99
N LYS A 61 15.52 1.77 15.99
CA LYS A 61 14.77 0.54 15.77
C LYS A 61 14.76 0.28 14.27
N ILE A 62 15.61 -0.64 13.80
CA ILE A 62 15.55 -1.11 12.41
C ILE A 62 14.23 -1.86 12.25
N ILE A 63 13.24 -1.24 11.62
CA ILE A 63 12.05 -1.95 11.17
C ILE A 63 12.43 -2.58 9.83
N THR A 64 13.11 -3.73 9.88
CA THR A 64 13.29 -4.56 8.69
C THR A 64 11.92 -5.07 8.28
N VAL A 65 11.30 -4.41 7.31
CA VAL A 65 10.14 -4.97 6.62
C VAL A 65 10.68 -6.06 5.70
N ASP A 66 10.50 -7.31 6.11
CA ASP A 66 10.78 -8.45 5.26
C ASP A 66 9.83 -8.41 4.05
N LYS A 67 10.39 -8.03 2.90
CA LYS A 67 9.64 -7.93 1.64
C LYS A 67 9.01 -9.27 1.25
N SER A 68 9.64 -10.39 1.62
CA SER A 68 9.11 -11.73 1.33
C SER A 68 7.88 -12.04 2.16
N ALA A 69 7.87 -11.63 3.44
CA ALA A 69 6.71 -11.75 4.31
C ALA A 69 5.52 -10.91 3.79
N VAL A 70 5.76 -9.69 3.32
CA VAL A 70 4.71 -8.85 2.72
C VAL A 70 4.09 -9.51 1.49
N GLU A 71 4.91 -10.08 0.61
CA GLU A 71 4.40 -10.79 -0.56
C GLU A 71 3.63 -12.06 -0.19
N TYR A 72 4.08 -12.78 0.83
CA TYR A 72 3.38 -13.94 1.37
C TYR A 72 1.98 -13.57 1.90
N TYR A 73 1.88 -12.52 2.72
CA TYR A 73 0.59 -12.05 3.24
C TYR A 73 -0.35 -11.58 2.13
N ARG A 74 0.18 -10.94 1.08
CA ARG A 74 -0.61 -10.57 -0.10
C ARG A 74 -1.22 -11.79 -0.78
N LYS A 75 -0.42 -12.83 -1.03
CA LYS A 75 -0.88 -14.10 -1.64
C LYS A 75 -1.93 -14.80 -0.77
N LEU A 76 -1.71 -14.84 0.54
CA LEU A 76 -2.67 -15.44 1.48
C LEU A 76 -4.01 -14.68 1.52
N SER A 77 -3.95 -13.35 1.51
CA SER A 77 -5.15 -12.50 1.47
C SER A 77 -5.93 -12.71 0.18
N GLU A 78 -5.24 -12.84 -0.96
CA GLU A 78 -5.85 -13.10 -2.26
C GLU A 78 -6.55 -14.47 -2.28
N LEU A 79 -5.89 -15.52 -1.77
CA LEU A 79 -6.48 -16.85 -1.62
C LEU A 79 -7.73 -16.82 -0.73
N THR A 80 -7.67 -16.11 0.40
CA THR A 80 -8.79 -16.00 1.34
C THR A 80 -10.00 -15.31 0.69
N ALA A 81 -9.76 -14.27 -0.11
CA ALA A 81 -10.82 -13.60 -0.86
C ALA A 81 -11.47 -14.53 -1.90
N GLN A 82 -10.68 -15.36 -2.59
CA GLN A 82 -11.20 -16.36 -3.52
C GLN A 82 -12.07 -17.41 -2.82
N ILE A 83 -11.62 -17.94 -1.68
CA ILE A 83 -12.40 -18.90 -0.87
C ILE A 83 -13.73 -18.27 -0.43
N HIS A 84 -13.70 -17.02 0.04
CA HIS A 84 -14.92 -16.31 0.43
C HIS A 84 -15.88 -16.16 -0.75
N LYS A 85 -15.38 -15.80 -1.94
CA LYS A 85 -16.19 -15.69 -3.16
C LYS A 85 -16.85 -17.02 -3.54
N ILE A 86 -16.14 -18.14 -3.40
CA ILE A 86 -16.71 -19.49 -3.62
C ILE A 86 -17.87 -19.74 -2.65
N GLY A 87 -17.70 -19.41 -1.37
CA GLY A 87 -18.76 -19.55 -0.36
C GLY A 87 -20.01 -18.72 -0.68
N VAL A 88 -19.82 -17.48 -1.14
CA VAL A 88 -20.94 -16.62 -1.58
C VAL A 88 -21.66 -17.22 -2.78
N LEU A 89 -20.92 -17.67 -3.81
CA LEU A 89 -21.51 -18.29 -5.00
C LEU A 89 -22.26 -19.58 -4.66
N TYR A 90 -21.70 -20.41 -3.79
CA TYR A 90 -22.37 -21.62 -3.29
C TYR A 90 -23.73 -21.27 -2.64
N ASN A 91 -23.74 -20.31 -1.72
CA ASN A 91 -24.97 -19.88 -1.06
C ASN A 91 -26.00 -19.30 -2.05
N GLN A 92 -25.54 -18.58 -3.08
CA GLN A 92 -26.41 -18.08 -4.13
C GLN A 92 -27.06 -19.21 -4.93
N VAL A 93 -26.27 -20.22 -5.34
CA VAL A 93 -26.77 -21.39 -6.08
C VAL A 93 -27.78 -22.18 -5.24
N VAL A 94 -27.46 -22.46 -3.97
CA VAL A 94 -28.37 -23.17 -3.06
C VAL A 94 -29.68 -22.41 -2.89
N ARG A 95 -29.64 -21.08 -2.70
CA ARG A 95 -30.85 -20.25 -2.62
C ARG A 95 -31.65 -20.26 -3.91
N ALA A 96 -31.01 -20.21 -5.07
CA ALA A 96 -31.69 -20.25 -6.37
C ALA A 96 -32.40 -21.58 -6.58
N ILE A 97 -31.74 -22.70 -6.30
CA ILE A 97 -32.32 -24.05 -6.38
C ILE A 97 -33.50 -24.18 -5.41
N ASN A 98 -33.32 -23.77 -4.14
CA ASN A 98 -34.38 -23.83 -3.14
C ASN A 98 -35.58 -22.94 -3.48
N ALA A 99 -35.37 -21.80 -4.16
CA ALA A 99 -36.46 -20.96 -4.62
C ALA A 99 -37.25 -21.61 -5.78
N TYR A 100 -36.54 -22.21 -6.74
CA TYR A 100 -37.16 -22.85 -7.91
C TYR A 100 -37.92 -24.13 -7.54
N HIS A 101 -37.34 -24.95 -6.64
CA HIS A 101 -37.91 -26.21 -6.16
C HIS A 101 -38.70 -26.08 -4.85
N SER A 102 -39.05 -24.85 -4.44
CA SER A 102 -39.87 -24.70 -3.23
C SER A 102 -41.26 -25.30 -3.44
N VAL A 103 -41.80 -25.95 -2.41
CA VAL A 103 -43.16 -26.52 -2.41
C VAL A 103 -44.21 -25.45 -2.80
N LYS A 104 -44.00 -24.20 -2.42
CA LYS A 104 -44.86 -23.07 -2.81
C LYS A 104 -44.83 -22.81 -4.32
N THR A 105 -43.66 -22.88 -4.94
CA THR A 105 -43.51 -22.68 -6.39
C THR A 105 -44.14 -23.84 -7.17
N ALA A 106 -43.97 -25.07 -6.70
CA ALA A 106 -44.59 -26.27 -7.27
C ALA A 106 -46.13 -26.29 -7.13
N GLN A 107 -46.69 -25.73 -6.05
CA GLN A 107 -48.14 -25.59 -5.87
C GLN A 107 -48.75 -24.49 -6.73
N ILE A 108 -48.00 -23.41 -6.98
CA ILE A 108 -48.52 -22.25 -7.73
C ILE A 108 -48.46 -22.48 -9.25
N MET A 109 -47.43 -23.16 -9.77
CA MET A 109 -47.26 -23.41 -11.22
C MET A 109 -48.51 -24.03 -11.89
N PRO A 110 -49.07 -25.15 -11.39
CA PRO A 110 -50.24 -25.76 -12.02
C PRO A 110 -51.45 -24.82 -12.08
N SER A 111 -51.68 -24.03 -11.02
CA SER A 111 -52.80 -23.08 -10.95
C SER A 111 -52.66 -21.89 -11.92
N LYS A 112 -51.41 -21.52 -12.27
CA LYS A 112 -51.13 -20.49 -13.27
C LYS A 112 -51.38 -21.00 -14.68
N ASP A 113 -50.92 -22.22 -14.97
CA ASP A 113 -51.10 -22.84 -16.29
C ASP A 113 -52.58 -23.06 -16.60
N SER A 114 -53.35 -23.55 -15.62
CA SER A 114 -54.81 -23.66 -15.77
C SER A 114 -55.46 -22.30 -16.06
N ARG A 115 -55.11 -21.24 -15.32
CA ARG A 115 -55.66 -19.89 -15.53
C ARG A 115 -55.34 -19.31 -16.92
N ILE A 116 -54.14 -19.55 -17.43
CA ILE A 116 -53.73 -19.06 -18.77
C ILE A 116 -54.51 -19.80 -19.86
N LEU A 117 -54.71 -21.12 -19.72
CA LEU A 117 -55.53 -21.91 -20.65
C LEU A 117 -56.98 -21.43 -20.67
N TYR A 118 -57.59 -21.19 -19.49
CA TYR A 118 -58.96 -20.66 -19.41
C TYR A 118 -59.15 -19.28 -20.04
N LEU A 119 -58.11 -18.43 -20.04
CA LEU A 119 -58.16 -17.11 -20.68
C LEU A 119 -57.93 -17.19 -22.19
N SER A 120 -57.16 -18.17 -22.66
CA SER A 120 -56.92 -18.44 -24.09
C SER A 120 -58.12 -19.06 -24.79
N ASP A 121 -58.93 -19.85 -24.09
CA ASP A 121 -60.11 -20.52 -24.65
C ASP A 121 -61.37 -19.62 -24.67
N ASN A 122 -61.33 -18.45 -24.03
CA ASN A 122 -62.45 -17.50 -23.93
C ASN A 122 -62.19 -16.19 -24.69
N GLN A 123 -61.38 -16.23 -25.76
CA GLN A 123 -61.10 -15.14 -26.67
C GLN A 123 -61.42 -15.55 -28.11
#